data_AF-A0A4R3MS21-F1
#
_entry.id   AF-A0A4R3MS21-F1
#
_cell.length_a   1.000
_cell.length_b   1.000
_cell.length_c   1.000
_cell.angle_alpha   90.00
_cell.angle_beta   90.00
_cell.angle_gamma   90.00
#
_symmetry.space_group_name_H-M   'P 1'
#
loop_
_entity.id
_entity.type
_entity.pdbx_description
1 polymer ?
#
loop_
_entity_poly.entity_id
_entity_poly.type
_entity_poly.pdbx_seq_one_letter_code
_entity_poly.pdbx_strand_id
1 'polypeptide(L)'
;MKKYKKILLITLLIIITNLFVHANGIEKFVDVQDEGTVLHYESIYKIANRGIITGYNNGFFEPNKPLSILEYAVILTRTLELERSNFISNSKITPDLPTTHWAYDYVMAAIEHGYISPFSNLLSLHKTVTKNNVEELVSDLGLELVLHVSDEITRGEMSYIVNQILTHKENKKLDMPTLIETSNEKLQFKANASYLYSLLGEYLVDDTPVTNESIALILLDRMKISYPNYDYYNHMIKDTSKGHLIKAFSEGLLEIDPQGYVQPYKELTRDDVYRIVKRLEEPLTVARPQYVERRNIPILMYHEINTLPKNGPTGLYVSKENFSLQLDALQKNGYNTVTMEQVYQHWKNQVPLPENPVVLTFDDAYISHRNFATVELSKRGMVGTFYVIMGEFYLNDPWYVNEQDIKEMYELGMEIGSHTLNHIDSRNTRNAVLLEEYKESKERLETLLGTDIHHFCYPYGASTQYALQTLNELGYRTAVKTTYGKANKNQGYYRLSRIRIFYTDTINAFLNRL
;
A
#
# COMPACT_ATOMS: atom_id res chain seq x y z
N MET A 1 -55.63 -4.95 50.40
CA MET A 1 -54.55 -4.08 49.85
C MET A 1 -53.46 -3.65 50.86
N LYS A 2 -53.34 -4.22 52.07
CA LYS A 2 -52.30 -3.81 53.06
C LYS A 2 -51.05 -4.71 53.11
N LYS A 3 -51.06 -5.92 52.53
CA LYS A 3 -49.89 -6.84 52.52
C LYS A 3 -48.86 -6.56 51.42
N TYR A 4 -49.27 -5.98 50.29
CA TYR A 4 -48.37 -5.67 49.16
C TYR A 4 -47.56 -4.37 49.31
N LYS A 5 -47.96 -3.45 50.21
CA LYS A 5 -47.17 -2.24 50.50
C LYS A 5 -45.93 -2.50 51.36
N LYS A 6 -45.90 -3.56 52.18
CA LYS A 6 -44.74 -3.89 53.03
C LYS A 6 -43.60 -4.55 52.27
N ILE A 7 -43.90 -5.35 51.24
CA ILE A 7 -42.87 -6.01 50.42
C ILE A 7 -42.21 -4.99 49.49
N LEU A 8 -42.99 -4.08 48.88
CA LEU A 8 -42.45 -3.01 48.03
C LEU A 8 -41.52 -2.06 48.81
N LEU A 9 -41.84 -1.76 50.08
CA LEU A 9 -41.01 -0.90 50.93
C LEU A 9 -39.69 -1.56 51.35
N ILE A 10 -39.66 -2.89 51.52
CA ILE A 10 -38.45 -3.63 51.89
C ILE A 10 -37.53 -3.82 50.68
N THR A 11 -38.08 -4.04 49.47
CA THR A 11 -37.27 -4.04 48.24
C THR A 11 -36.77 -2.64 47.87
N LEU A 12 -37.54 -1.57 48.15
CA LEU A 12 -37.07 -0.19 47.91
C LEU A 12 -36.00 0.22 48.94
N LEU A 13 -36.06 -0.29 50.18
CA LEU A 13 -35.02 -0.05 51.19
C LEU A 13 -33.71 -0.77 50.84
N ILE A 14 -33.77 -2.00 50.30
CA ILE A 14 -32.58 -2.75 49.87
C ILE A 14 -31.93 -2.13 48.61
N ILE A 15 -32.73 -1.51 47.74
CA ILE A 15 -32.22 -0.75 46.58
C ILE A 15 -31.62 0.59 47.02
N ILE A 16 -32.13 1.24 48.06
CA ILE A 16 -31.57 2.49 48.59
C ILE A 16 -30.34 2.24 49.47
N THR A 17 -30.18 1.08 50.12
CA THR A 17 -28.95 0.75 50.87
C THR A 17 -27.75 0.42 49.99
N ASN A 18 -27.95 0.15 48.69
CA ASN A 18 -26.85 0.05 47.71
C ASN A 18 -26.54 1.38 47.00
N LEU A 19 -27.27 2.46 47.33
CA LEU A 19 -27.04 3.82 46.81
C LEU A 19 -26.31 4.74 47.79
N PHE A 20 -25.87 4.22 48.94
CA PHE A 20 -24.90 4.86 49.83
C PHE A 20 -23.68 3.97 49.99
N VAL A 21 -23.00 3.68 48.88
CA VAL A 21 -21.54 3.51 48.96
C VAL A 21 -21.04 4.84 49.49
N HIS A 22 -20.59 4.82 50.74
CA HIS A 22 -19.97 5.96 51.37
C HIS A 22 -18.92 6.51 50.41
N ALA A 23 -18.91 7.83 50.20
CA ALA A 23 -17.78 8.55 49.67
C ALA A 23 -16.61 8.44 50.67
N ASN A 24 -16.08 7.23 50.84
CA ASN A 24 -14.76 7.04 51.37
C ASN A 24 -13.85 7.42 50.21
N GLY A 25 -13.36 8.66 50.22
CA GLY A 25 -12.25 9.05 49.35
C GLY A 25 -11.14 8.01 49.49
N ILE A 26 -10.41 7.79 48.41
CA ILE A 26 -9.28 6.85 48.39
C ILE A 26 -8.36 7.17 49.58
N GLU A 27 -7.95 6.15 50.35
CA GLU A 27 -6.94 6.32 51.39
C GLU A 27 -5.71 6.99 50.79
N LYS A 28 -5.17 8.00 51.47
CA LYS A 28 -4.06 8.77 50.93
C LYS A 28 -2.89 7.87 50.57
N PHE A 29 -2.37 7.99 49.35
CA PHE A 29 -1.20 7.25 48.89
C PHE A 29 0.00 7.60 49.76
N VAL A 30 0.82 6.60 50.11
CA VAL A 30 1.95 6.73 51.04
C VAL A 30 2.90 7.87 50.64
N ASP A 31 3.09 8.10 49.35
CA ASP A 31 3.97 9.09 48.74
C ASP A 31 3.25 10.36 48.22
N VAL A 32 1.95 10.51 48.46
CA VAL A 32 1.15 11.68 48.06
C VAL A 32 0.30 12.16 49.24
N GLN A 33 0.94 12.53 50.34
CA GLN A 33 0.25 12.84 51.61
C GLN A 33 -0.16 14.32 51.75
N ASP A 34 0.63 15.24 51.17
CA ASP A 34 0.52 16.69 51.37
C ASP A 34 0.50 17.47 50.04
N GLU A 35 -0.53 18.29 49.87
CA GLU A 35 -0.79 19.16 48.71
C GLU A 35 0.39 20.11 48.40
N GLY A 36 1.15 20.53 49.43
CA GLY A 36 2.26 21.46 49.26
C GLY A 36 3.57 20.83 48.77
N THR A 37 3.65 19.50 48.67
CA THR A 37 4.92 18.78 48.40
C THR A 37 4.94 17.97 47.12
N VAL A 38 3.77 17.65 46.56
CA VAL A 38 3.64 16.82 45.36
C VAL A 38 2.99 17.62 44.24
N LEU A 39 3.70 17.76 43.12
CA LEU A 39 3.16 18.37 41.92
C LEU A 39 1.90 17.61 41.46
N HIS A 40 0.89 18.37 41.04
CA HIS A 40 -0.39 17.85 40.56
C HIS A 40 -1.22 17.04 41.59
N TYR A 41 -0.97 17.22 42.90
CA TYR A 41 -1.70 16.58 44.00
C TYR A 41 -3.22 16.48 43.78
N GLU A 42 -3.86 17.62 43.53
CA GLU A 42 -5.31 17.70 43.31
C GLU A 42 -5.77 16.87 42.11
N SER A 43 -4.98 16.89 41.03
CA SER A 43 -5.32 16.15 39.82
C SER A 43 -5.18 14.64 40.03
N ILE A 44 -4.13 14.20 40.72
CA ILE A 44 -3.90 12.80 41.11
C ILE A 44 -5.12 12.25 41.83
N TYR A 45 -5.56 12.90 42.92
CA TYR A 45 -6.70 12.40 43.70
C TYR A 45 -8.03 12.52 42.94
N LYS A 46 -8.22 13.56 42.13
CA LYS A 46 -9.44 13.73 41.34
C LYS A 46 -9.62 12.61 40.32
N ILE A 47 -8.57 12.20 39.62
CA ILE A 47 -8.67 11.13 38.62
C ILE A 47 -8.60 9.73 39.26
N ALA A 48 -7.89 9.59 40.39
CA ALA A 48 -7.90 8.36 41.16
C ALA A 48 -9.28 8.06 41.73
N ASN A 49 -9.96 9.06 42.32
CA ASN A 49 -11.33 8.90 42.85
C ASN A 49 -12.36 8.55 41.77
N ARG A 50 -12.06 8.83 40.49
CA ARG A 50 -12.87 8.40 39.34
C ARG A 50 -12.53 6.99 38.85
N GLY A 51 -11.55 6.32 39.44
CA GLY A 51 -11.07 5.00 39.04
C GLY A 51 -10.31 4.98 37.72
N ILE A 52 -9.91 6.15 37.19
CA ILE A 52 -9.21 6.26 35.90
C ILE A 52 -7.79 5.71 36.03
N ILE A 53 -7.08 6.15 37.06
CA ILE A 53 -5.77 5.63 37.47
C ILE A 53 -5.87 5.06 38.87
N THR A 54 -5.08 4.04 39.19
CA THR A 54 -4.98 3.47 40.54
C THR A 54 -3.55 3.54 41.03
N GLY A 55 -3.38 3.57 42.37
CA GLY A 55 -2.09 3.29 42.99
C GLY A 55 -1.70 1.82 42.85
N TYR A 56 -0.48 1.50 43.27
CA TYR A 56 0.03 0.14 43.35
C TYR A 56 -0.47 -0.57 44.62
N ASN A 57 -0.40 -1.90 44.63
CA ASN A 57 -0.86 -2.72 45.76
C ASN A 57 -0.13 -2.46 47.09
N ASN A 58 1.02 -1.76 47.05
CA ASN A 58 1.79 -1.34 48.23
C ASN A 58 1.31 0.00 48.84
N GLY A 59 0.27 0.62 48.29
CA GLY A 59 -0.28 1.90 48.74
C GLY A 59 0.43 3.14 48.17
N PHE A 60 1.40 2.97 47.27
CA PHE A 60 2.09 4.09 46.60
C PHE A 60 1.39 4.48 45.28
N PHE A 61 1.53 5.74 44.89
CA PHE A 61 1.11 6.24 43.59
C PHE A 61 2.26 6.36 42.59
N GLU A 62 3.46 6.67 43.08
CA GLU A 62 4.69 6.94 42.33
C GLU A 62 4.52 8.10 41.32
N PRO A 63 4.24 9.35 41.76
CA PRO A 63 3.89 10.46 40.86
C PRO A 63 5.00 10.82 39.87
N ASN A 64 6.26 10.64 40.24
CA ASN A 64 7.42 10.97 39.40
C ASN A 64 7.87 9.81 38.50
N LYS A 65 7.16 8.66 38.55
CA LYS A 65 7.52 7.52 37.71
C LYS A 65 7.04 7.74 36.27
N PRO A 66 7.92 7.54 35.27
CA PRO A 66 7.53 7.52 33.87
C PRO A 66 6.41 6.52 33.62
N LEU A 67 5.37 6.95 32.91
CA LEU A 67 4.18 6.16 32.61
C LEU A 67 4.49 5.18 31.48
N SER A 68 4.09 3.93 31.60
CA SER A 68 4.21 2.97 30.49
C SER A 68 3.08 3.13 29.45
N ILE A 69 3.34 2.70 28.21
CA ILE A 69 2.32 2.68 27.14
C ILE A 69 1.09 1.85 27.55
N LEU A 70 1.28 0.75 28.30
CA LEU A 70 0.16 -0.05 28.83
C LEU A 70 -0.71 0.76 29.80
N GLU A 71 -0.09 1.45 30.75
CA GLU A 71 -0.83 2.27 31.72
C GLU A 71 -1.54 3.42 31.01
N TYR A 72 -0.89 4.03 30.02
CA TYR A 72 -1.47 5.05 29.16
C TYR A 72 -2.74 4.56 28.44
N ALA A 73 -2.70 3.37 27.83
CA ALA A 73 -3.85 2.75 27.18
C ALA A 73 -5.05 2.62 28.10
N VAL A 74 -4.80 2.15 29.32
CA VAL A 74 -5.83 1.95 30.34
C VAL A 74 -6.40 3.30 30.80
N ILE A 75 -5.53 4.29 31.05
CA ILE A 75 -5.93 5.63 31.48
C ILE A 75 -6.79 6.29 30.40
N LEU A 76 -6.39 6.26 29.13
CA LEU A 76 -7.14 6.87 28.04
C LEU A 76 -8.49 6.22 27.81
N THR A 77 -8.51 4.89 27.74
CA THR A 77 -9.74 4.12 27.57
C THR A 77 -10.77 4.46 28.65
N ARG A 78 -10.33 4.65 29.89
CA ARG A 78 -11.21 5.05 31.00
C ARG A 78 -11.59 6.52 30.97
N THR A 79 -10.65 7.41 30.64
CA THR A 79 -10.88 8.86 30.56
C THR A 79 -11.90 9.20 29.47
N LEU A 80 -11.79 8.52 28.34
CA LEU A 80 -12.58 8.75 27.15
C LEU A 80 -13.79 7.82 27.04
N GLU A 81 -13.97 6.91 28.01
CA GLU A 81 -15.09 5.96 28.08
C GLU A 81 -15.23 5.11 26.80
N LEU A 82 -14.11 4.64 26.24
CA LEU A 82 -14.11 3.89 24.98
C LEU A 82 -14.80 2.52 25.14
N GLU A 83 -15.53 2.11 24.10
CA GLU A 83 -16.16 0.79 24.08
C GLU A 83 -15.11 -0.32 24.07
N ARG A 84 -15.39 -1.44 24.77
CA ARG A 84 -14.44 -2.55 24.96
C ARG A 84 -14.92 -3.92 24.49
N SER A 85 -16.15 -4.02 23.98
CA SER A 85 -16.78 -5.29 23.61
C SER A 85 -16.86 -5.43 22.09
N ASN A 86 -16.44 -6.58 21.56
CA ASN A 86 -16.54 -7.07 20.16
C ASN A 86 -15.19 -7.35 19.43
N PHE A 87 -14.05 -7.29 20.10
CA PHE A 87 -12.74 -7.36 19.42
C PHE A 87 -12.25 -8.78 19.03
N ILE A 88 -13.07 -9.80 19.25
CA ILE A 88 -12.75 -11.17 18.80
C ILE A 88 -13.38 -11.38 17.42
N SER A 89 -12.65 -11.12 16.33
CA SER A 89 -12.60 -12.01 15.15
C SER A 89 -11.99 -11.45 13.85
N ASN A 90 -11.69 -10.15 13.68
CA ASN A 90 -11.27 -9.65 12.35
C ASN A 90 -10.03 -8.74 12.28
N SER A 91 -9.40 -8.34 13.39
CA SER A 91 -8.20 -7.50 13.34
C SER A 91 -6.93 -8.36 13.17
N LYS A 92 -6.18 -8.14 12.08
CA LYS A 92 -4.80 -8.67 11.90
C LYS A 92 -3.76 -8.04 12.85
N ILE A 93 -4.21 -7.25 13.82
CA ILE A 93 -3.36 -6.55 14.79
C ILE A 93 -3.38 -7.36 16.09
N THR A 94 -2.22 -7.89 16.48
CA THR A 94 -2.03 -8.59 17.76
C THR A 94 -1.02 -7.82 18.60
N PRO A 95 -1.42 -7.18 19.71
CA PRO A 95 -0.45 -6.59 20.63
C PRO A 95 0.41 -7.71 21.24
N ASP A 96 1.64 -7.38 21.68
CA ASP A 96 2.50 -8.29 22.45
C ASP A 96 1.98 -8.43 23.89
N LEU A 97 0.75 -8.92 23.99
CA LEU A 97 -0.01 -9.07 25.22
C LEU A 97 -0.96 -10.26 25.03
N PRO A 98 -0.91 -11.29 25.90
CA PRO A 98 -1.84 -12.40 25.83
C PRO A 98 -3.29 -11.90 25.86
N THR A 99 -4.18 -12.52 25.08
CA THR A 99 -5.63 -12.24 25.10
C THR A 99 -6.27 -12.45 26.47
N THR A 100 -5.59 -13.19 27.34
CA THR A 100 -5.98 -13.45 28.74
C THR A 100 -5.53 -12.36 29.71
N HIS A 101 -4.70 -11.40 29.28
CA HIS A 101 -4.21 -10.34 30.14
C HIS A 101 -5.32 -9.31 30.43
N TRP A 102 -5.43 -8.86 31.69
CA TRP A 102 -6.51 -7.97 32.13
C TRP A 102 -6.59 -6.64 31.36
N ALA A 103 -5.45 -6.16 30.85
CA ALA A 103 -5.35 -4.92 30.08
C ALA A 103 -5.62 -5.11 28.58
N TYR A 104 -5.83 -6.34 28.10
CA TYR A 104 -5.94 -6.63 26.67
C TYR A 104 -7.03 -5.81 25.99
N ASP A 105 -8.26 -5.84 26.53
CA ASP A 105 -9.39 -5.11 25.95
C ASP A 105 -9.22 -3.58 26.01
N TYR A 106 -8.42 -3.07 26.96
CA TYR A 106 -8.10 -1.65 27.05
C TYR A 106 -7.08 -1.24 25.98
N VAL A 107 -6.04 -2.06 25.79
CA VAL A 107 -5.03 -1.83 24.75
C VAL A 107 -5.68 -1.89 23.37
N MET A 108 -6.54 -2.88 23.12
CA MET A 108 -7.27 -2.99 21.85
C MET A 108 -8.19 -1.79 21.62
N ALA A 109 -8.97 -1.37 22.63
CA ALA A 109 -9.82 -0.19 22.50
C ALA A 109 -9.02 1.09 22.19
N ALA A 110 -7.87 1.28 22.84
CA ALA A 110 -6.99 2.43 22.60
C ALA A 110 -6.36 2.41 21.20
N ILE A 111 -5.98 1.23 20.69
CA ILE A 111 -5.45 1.06 19.33
C ILE A 111 -6.53 1.34 18.29
N GLU A 112 -7.72 0.77 18.43
CA GLU A 112 -8.80 0.91 17.44
C GLU A 112 -9.33 2.33 17.35
N HIS A 113 -9.36 3.06 18.47
CA HIS A 113 -9.76 4.48 18.48
C HIS A 113 -8.60 5.43 18.12
N GLY A 114 -7.42 4.87 17.81
CA GLY A 114 -6.27 5.58 17.30
C GLY A 114 -5.47 6.38 18.32
N TYR A 115 -5.65 6.09 19.61
CA TYR A 115 -4.90 6.74 20.68
C TYR A 115 -3.53 6.12 20.94
N ILE A 116 -3.29 4.91 20.41
CA ILE A 116 -2.01 4.20 20.50
C ILE A 116 -1.71 3.52 19.16
N SER A 117 -0.49 3.71 18.64
CA SER A 117 -0.05 3.06 17.40
C SER A 117 0.34 1.59 17.63
N PRO A 118 -0.05 0.65 16.74
CA PRO A 118 0.15 -0.77 16.98
C PRO A 118 1.58 -1.32 16.74
N PHE A 119 2.57 -0.63 16.14
CA PHE A 119 3.91 -1.26 15.98
C PHE A 119 5.12 -0.30 16.00
N SER A 120 6.06 -0.61 16.91
CA SER A 120 7.47 -0.88 16.58
C SER A 120 7.72 -2.37 16.92
N ASN A 121 8.71 -3.04 16.33
CA ASN A 121 8.83 -4.52 16.27
C ASN A 121 8.99 -5.31 17.59
N LEU A 122 8.76 -4.69 18.74
CA LEU A 122 8.06 -5.29 19.86
C LEU A 122 7.13 -4.20 20.38
N LEU A 123 5.84 -4.49 20.59
CA LEU A 123 4.99 -3.60 21.37
C LEU A 123 5.57 -3.62 22.78
N SER A 124 6.54 -2.74 23.02
CA SER A 124 7.18 -2.62 24.32
C SER A 124 6.17 -1.85 25.15
N LEU A 125 5.07 -2.50 25.54
CA LEU A 125 4.02 -1.98 26.41
C LEU A 125 4.60 -1.45 27.74
N HIS A 126 5.84 -1.82 28.04
CA HIS A 126 6.66 -1.37 29.15
C HIS A 126 7.56 -0.15 28.85
N LYS A 127 7.66 0.33 27.60
CA LYS A 127 8.31 1.60 27.27
C LYS A 127 7.50 2.77 27.84
N THR A 128 8.22 3.85 28.08
CA THR A 128 7.70 5.09 28.64
C THR A 128 6.95 5.89 27.56
N VAL A 129 5.89 6.57 27.98
CA VAL A 129 5.13 7.51 27.14
C VAL A 129 5.95 8.78 26.96
N THR A 130 6.03 9.27 25.72
CA THR A 130 6.78 10.49 25.42
C THR A 130 5.88 11.72 25.33
N LYS A 131 6.51 12.89 25.40
CA LYS A 131 5.85 14.18 25.18
C LYS A 131 5.04 14.22 23.88
N ASN A 132 5.59 13.70 22.78
CA ASN A 132 4.93 13.69 21.47
C ASN A 132 3.60 12.91 21.51
N ASN A 133 3.54 11.78 22.23
CA ASN A 133 2.31 10.99 22.35
C ASN A 133 1.18 11.80 23.00
N VAL A 134 1.51 12.70 23.92
CA VAL A 134 0.53 13.51 24.65
C VAL A 134 0.19 14.81 23.91
N GLU A 135 1.16 15.44 23.25
CA GLU A 135 0.89 16.62 22.41
C GLU A 135 -0.11 16.30 21.29
N GLU A 136 0.00 15.12 20.70
CA GLU A 136 -0.96 14.63 19.71
C GLU A 136 -2.37 14.46 20.31
N LEU A 137 -2.49 13.80 21.46
CA LEU A 137 -3.76 13.64 22.18
C LEU A 137 -4.41 14.99 22.53
N VAL A 138 -3.61 15.92 23.05
CA VAL A 138 -4.06 17.27 23.45
C VAL A 138 -4.57 18.03 22.22
N SER A 139 -3.83 17.96 21.10
CA SER A 139 -4.23 18.56 19.83
C SER A 139 -5.55 17.99 19.32
N ASP A 140 -5.70 16.66 19.33
CA ASP A 140 -6.90 15.95 18.86
C ASP A 140 -8.15 16.27 19.68
N LEU A 141 -7.97 16.58 20.96
CA LEU A 141 -9.05 16.98 21.87
C LEU A 141 -9.32 18.49 21.82
N GLY A 142 -8.61 19.25 20.98
CA GLY A 142 -8.77 20.70 20.85
C GLY A 142 -8.38 21.46 22.12
N LEU A 143 -7.46 20.91 22.91
CA LEU A 143 -7.01 21.50 24.16
C LEU A 143 -5.82 22.42 23.90
N GLU A 144 -5.91 23.68 24.34
CA GLU A 144 -4.77 24.59 24.38
C GLU A 144 -3.97 24.35 25.68
N LEU A 145 -3.20 23.26 25.72
CA LEU A 145 -2.35 22.90 26.85
C LEU A 145 -0.87 23.06 26.45
N VAL A 146 -0.13 23.89 27.19
CA VAL A 146 1.33 23.98 27.04
C VAL A 146 1.99 22.96 27.95
N LEU A 147 2.63 21.95 27.36
CA LEU A 147 3.30 20.88 28.09
C LEU A 147 4.76 21.26 28.42
N HIS A 148 5.02 21.57 29.68
CA HIS A 148 6.35 21.82 30.24
C HIS A 148 6.97 20.55 30.84
N VAL A 149 6.95 19.47 30.07
CA VAL A 149 7.37 18.11 30.49
C VAL A 149 8.74 17.75 29.90
N SER A 150 9.45 16.83 30.57
CA SER A 150 10.61 16.13 30.00
C SER A 150 10.22 15.27 28.79
N ASP A 151 11.19 14.68 28.09
CA ASP A 151 10.91 13.76 26.97
C ASP A 151 9.97 12.61 27.36
N GLU A 152 9.99 12.20 28.63
CA GLU A 152 9.07 11.21 29.22
C GLU A 152 7.98 11.86 30.08
N ILE A 153 6.77 11.28 30.03
CA ILE A 153 5.60 11.70 30.81
C ILE A 153 5.47 10.86 32.07
N THR A 154 5.41 11.51 33.22
CA THR A 154 5.21 10.85 34.52
C THR A 154 3.73 10.62 34.85
N ARG A 155 3.47 9.74 35.82
CA ARG A 155 2.11 9.46 36.33
C ARG A 155 1.42 10.72 36.89
N GLY A 156 2.17 11.59 37.56
CA GLY A 156 1.65 12.87 38.09
C GLY A 156 1.28 13.85 36.98
N GLU A 157 2.13 14.01 35.97
CA GLU A 157 1.86 14.88 34.82
C GLU A 157 0.66 14.37 34.01
N MET A 158 0.59 13.06 33.74
CA MET A 158 -0.57 12.47 33.06
C MET A 158 -1.86 12.69 33.88
N SER A 159 -1.77 12.66 35.21
CA SER A 159 -2.93 12.95 36.07
C SER A 159 -3.44 14.39 35.88
N TYR A 160 -2.54 15.34 35.75
CA TYR A 160 -2.88 16.73 35.43
C TYR A 160 -3.53 16.85 34.05
N ILE A 161 -2.92 16.26 33.02
CA ILE A 161 -3.45 16.28 31.65
C ILE A 161 -4.87 15.70 31.59
N VAL A 162 -5.08 14.53 32.19
CA VAL A 162 -6.40 13.88 32.27
C VAL A 162 -7.39 14.76 33.00
N ASN A 163 -6.99 15.39 34.11
CA ASN A 163 -7.88 16.30 34.81
C ASN A 163 -8.26 17.52 33.96
N GLN A 164 -7.35 18.04 33.14
CA GLN A 164 -7.67 19.10 32.17
C GLN A 164 -8.65 18.60 31.11
N ILE A 165 -8.44 17.41 30.54
CA ILE A 165 -9.37 16.77 29.59
C ILE A 165 -10.78 16.67 30.20
N LEU A 166 -10.89 16.16 31.42
CA LEU A 166 -12.16 15.99 32.11
C LEU A 166 -12.83 17.32 32.48
N THR A 167 -12.05 18.29 32.93
CA THR A 167 -12.56 19.63 33.25
C THR A 167 -13.06 20.34 31.98
N HIS A 168 -12.36 20.15 30.86
CA HIS A 168 -12.79 20.64 29.57
C HIS A 168 -14.06 19.92 29.06
N LYS A 169 -14.19 18.59 29.27
CA LYS A 169 -15.40 17.79 29.01
C LYS A 169 -16.59 18.33 29.81
N GLU A 170 -16.40 18.65 31.09
CA GLU A 170 -17.45 19.16 31.99
C GLU A 170 -17.93 20.58 31.62
N ASN A 171 -17.07 21.42 31.04
CA ASN A 171 -17.35 22.82 30.72
C ASN A 171 -18.02 23.08 29.34
N LYS A 172 -18.51 22.03 28.65
CA LYS A 172 -19.31 22.11 27.40
C LYS A 172 -18.63 22.80 26.18
N LYS A 173 -17.34 22.56 25.95
CA LYS A 173 -16.66 22.92 24.69
C LYS A 173 -16.25 21.73 23.80
N LEU A 174 -16.73 20.52 24.10
CA LEU A 174 -16.63 19.39 23.17
C LEU A 174 -18.01 18.91 22.73
N ASP A 175 -18.24 18.92 21.41
CA ASP A 175 -19.06 17.90 20.75
C ASP A 175 -18.25 16.60 20.77
N MET A 176 -18.32 15.86 21.88
CA MET A 176 -17.92 14.45 21.86
C MET A 176 -18.95 13.68 21.04
N PRO A 177 -18.53 12.72 20.20
CA PRO A 177 -19.45 11.84 19.49
C PRO A 177 -20.38 11.19 20.52
N THR A 178 -21.64 11.61 20.50
CA THR A 178 -22.68 10.94 21.27
C THR A 178 -22.84 9.57 20.63
N LEU A 179 -22.74 8.51 21.44
CA LEU A 179 -23.24 7.20 21.08
C LEU A 179 -24.66 7.39 20.55
N ILE A 180 -24.85 7.01 19.28
CA ILE A 180 -26.01 7.25 18.40
C ILE A 180 -25.87 8.56 17.59
N GLU A 181 -25.48 8.38 16.32
CA GLU A 181 -25.34 9.41 15.26
C GLU A 181 -24.05 10.26 15.24
N THR A 182 -22.89 9.61 15.24
CA THR A 182 -21.81 10.09 14.36
C THR A 182 -21.57 9.01 13.31
N SER A 183 -21.79 9.38 12.06
CA SER A 183 -21.63 8.52 10.89
C SER A 183 -20.39 7.64 11.02
N ASN A 184 -20.52 6.37 10.63
CA ASN A 184 -19.43 5.41 10.50
C ASN A 184 -18.14 6.04 9.92
N GLU A 185 -18.27 7.07 9.08
CA GLU A 185 -17.18 7.85 8.51
C GLU A 185 -16.19 8.44 9.52
N LYS A 186 -16.60 9.00 10.67
CA LYS A 186 -15.64 9.62 11.63
C LYS A 186 -14.87 8.58 12.45
N LEU A 187 -15.51 7.45 12.77
CA LEU A 187 -14.89 6.33 13.49
C LEU A 187 -14.01 5.50 12.56
N GLN A 188 -14.45 5.27 11.32
CA GLN A 188 -13.58 4.81 10.24
C GLN A 188 -12.39 5.75 10.15
N PHE A 189 -12.62 7.04 9.89
CA PHE A 189 -11.55 8.01 9.66
C PHE A 189 -10.38 7.96 10.67
N LYS A 190 -10.66 7.78 11.97
CA LYS A 190 -9.63 7.58 13.00
C LYS A 190 -8.95 6.20 12.94
N ALA A 191 -9.71 5.11 12.82
CA ALA A 191 -9.17 3.77 12.66
C ALA A 191 -8.25 3.65 11.43
N ASN A 192 -8.54 4.41 10.37
CA ASN A 192 -7.80 4.33 9.11
C ASN A 192 -6.54 5.20 9.07
N ALA A 193 -6.52 6.31 9.82
CA ALA A 193 -5.27 7.03 10.10
C ALA A 193 -4.31 6.13 10.89
N SER A 194 -4.79 5.42 11.91
CA SER A 194 -4.00 4.43 12.67
C SER A 194 -3.61 3.21 11.84
N TYR A 195 -4.44 2.80 10.88
CA TYR A 195 -4.08 1.79 9.88
C TYR A 195 -2.94 2.27 8.98
N LEU A 196 -2.95 3.52 8.51
CA LEU A 196 -1.85 4.08 7.74
C LEU A 196 -0.58 4.23 8.59
N TYR A 197 -0.68 4.71 9.84
CA TYR A 197 0.45 4.72 10.78
C TYR A 197 0.99 3.32 11.07
N SER A 198 0.13 2.28 11.10
CA SER A 198 0.58 0.88 11.18
C SER A 198 1.27 0.38 9.90
N LEU A 199 0.91 0.94 8.73
CA LEU A 199 1.59 0.69 7.46
C LEU A 199 2.94 1.40 7.36
N LEU A 200 3.03 2.63 7.89
CA LEU A 200 4.14 3.57 7.73
C LEU A 200 5.11 3.60 8.90
N GLY A 201 4.74 3.05 10.06
CA GLY A 201 5.47 3.20 11.33
C GLY A 201 6.89 2.66 11.34
N GLU A 202 7.26 1.75 10.43
CA GLU A 202 8.65 1.29 10.25
C GLU A 202 9.50 2.25 9.38
N TYR A 203 8.86 3.13 8.61
CA TYR A 203 9.51 4.11 7.71
C TYR A 203 9.50 5.53 8.29
N LEU A 204 8.70 5.75 9.34
CA LEU A 204 8.72 6.94 10.18
C LEU A 204 9.82 6.77 11.23
N VAL A 205 11.08 6.91 10.81
CA VAL A 205 12.16 7.28 11.75
C VAL A 205 11.95 8.75 12.10
N ASP A 206 12.05 9.10 13.38
CA ASP A 206 11.99 10.49 13.83
C ASP A 206 12.83 11.39 12.88
N ASP A 207 12.23 12.50 12.44
CA ASP A 207 12.77 13.53 11.53
C ASP A 207 12.89 13.24 10.01
N THR A 208 12.36 12.12 9.48
CA THR A 208 12.34 11.90 8.00
C THR A 208 11.00 12.26 7.37
N PRO A 209 10.92 13.23 6.43
CA PRO A 209 9.67 13.58 5.76
C PRO A 209 9.12 12.43 4.90
N VAL A 210 7.83 12.11 5.05
CA VAL A 210 7.12 11.17 4.16
C VAL A 210 6.77 11.90 2.88
N THR A 211 7.11 11.32 1.73
CA THR A 211 6.86 11.90 0.41
C THR A 211 5.84 11.07 -0.38
N ASN A 212 5.35 11.64 -1.48
CA ASN A 212 4.55 10.90 -2.46
C ASN A 212 5.22 9.57 -2.90
N GLU A 213 6.54 9.54 -3.04
CA GLU A 213 7.31 8.35 -3.42
C GLU A 213 7.32 7.29 -2.31
N SER A 214 7.65 7.69 -1.08
CA SER A 214 7.74 6.72 0.01
C SER A 214 6.38 6.10 0.35
N ILE A 215 5.29 6.88 0.33
CA ILE A 215 3.95 6.33 0.51
C ILE A 215 3.57 5.36 -0.60
N ALA A 216 3.88 5.69 -1.85
CA ALA A 216 3.55 4.86 -2.99
C ALA A 216 4.26 3.50 -2.90
N LEU A 217 5.56 3.48 -2.57
CA LEU A 217 6.29 2.23 -2.38
C LEU A 217 5.67 1.34 -1.28
N ILE A 218 5.29 1.93 -0.14
CA ILE A 218 4.75 1.18 1.00
C ILE A 218 3.37 0.60 0.70
N LEU A 219 2.49 1.37 0.04
CA LEU A 219 1.15 0.92 -0.33
C LEU A 219 1.19 -0.23 -1.35
N LEU A 220 2.19 -0.25 -2.23
CA LEU A 220 2.32 -1.30 -3.24
C LEU A 220 2.87 -2.62 -2.72
N ASP A 221 3.85 -2.55 -1.81
CA ASP A 221 4.46 -3.72 -1.19
C ASP A 221 3.47 -4.44 -0.25
N ARG A 222 2.68 -3.69 0.53
CA ARG A 222 1.85 -4.27 1.61
C ARG A 222 0.41 -4.62 1.24
N MET A 223 -0.21 -3.91 0.30
CA MET A 223 -1.66 -4.04 0.07
C MET A 223 -2.06 -5.07 -1.01
N LYS A 224 -1.10 -5.72 -1.69
CA LYS A 224 -1.38 -6.65 -2.80
C LYS A 224 -2.45 -6.13 -3.77
N ILE A 225 -2.41 -4.82 -4.09
CA ILE A 225 -3.37 -4.22 -5.03
C ILE A 225 -3.14 -4.86 -6.39
N SER A 226 -4.08 -5.74 -6.79
CA SER A 226 -4.10 -6.41 -8.09
C SER A 226 -4.64 -5.44 -9.13
N TYR A 227 -3.85 -5.20 -10.18
CA TYR A 227 -4.08 -4.25 -11.26
C TYR A 227 -5.47 -4.29 -11.91
N PRO A 228 -6.11 -3.12 -12.08
CA PRO A 228 -6.84 -2.85 -13.33
C PRO A 228 -6.76 -1.41 -13.90
N ASN A 229 -6.17 -0.40 -13.21
CA ASN A 229 -6.33 1.03 -13.59
C ASN A 229 -5.05 1.80 -13.99
N TYR A 230 -3.90 1.14 -14.04
CA TYR A 230 -2.57 1.74 -14.25
C TYR A 230 -2.46 2.66 -15.49
N ASP A 231 -3.07 2.30 -16.62
CA ASP A 231 -2.86 3.04 -17.88
C ASP A 231 -3.74 4.27 -18.07
N TYR A 232 -4.88 4.38 -17.36
CA TYR A 232 -5.79 5.51 -17.57
C TYR A 232 -5.16 6.86 -17.17
N TYR A 233 -4.28 6.85 -16.17
CA TYR A 233 -3.73 8.06 -15.55
C TYR A 233 -2.28 8.36 -15.91
N ASN A 234 -1.66 7.53 -16.76
CA ASN A 234 -0.22 7.56 -17.02
C ASN A 234 0.25 8.88 -17.67
N HIS A 235 -0.64 9.58 -18.39
CA HIS A 235 -0.38 10.88 -19.02
C HIS A 235 -0.29 12.07 -18.05
N MET A 236 -0.49 11.88 -16.75
CA MET A 236 -0.59 12.95 -15.75
C MET A 236 0.68 13.09 -14.86
N ILE A 237 1.82 12.49 -15.23
CA ILE A 237 3.06 12.53 -14.41
C ILE A 237 4.30 12.82 -15.29
N LYS A 238 5.17 13.74 -14.84
CA LYS A 238 6.34 14.26 -15.59
C LYS A 238 7.62 13.45 -15.36
N ASP A 239 7.76 12.85 -14.19
CA ASP A 239 8.91 12.02 -13.82
C ASP A 239 8.46 10.58 -13.72
N THR A 240 8.68 9.88 -14.82
CA THR A 240 8.23 8.52 -15.07
C THR A 240 9.26 7.50 -14.62
N SER A 241 10.23 7.94 -13.80
CA SER A 241 11.26 7.09 -13.22
C SER A 241 10.78 6.19 -12.07
N LYS A 242 9.47 6.26 -11.76
CA LYS A 242 8.88 5.79 -10.50
C LYS A 242 7.50 5.17 -10.76
N GLY A 243 7.47 3.99 -11.37
CA GLY A 243 6.23 3.29 -11.76
C GLY A 243 5.23 3.11 -10.60
N HIS A 244 5.76 3.04 -9.38
CA HIS A 244 4.98 2.98 -8.16
C HIS A 244 4.12 4.24 -7.89
N LEU A 245 4.60 5.43 -8.26
CA LEU A 245 3.83 6.68 -8.15
C LEU A 245 2.63 6.69 -9.08
N ILE A 246 2.77 6.16 -10.30
CA ILE A 246 1.67 6.04 -11.27
C ILE A 246 0.58 5.13 -10.69
N LYS A 247 0.97 4.01 -10.09
CA LYS A 247 0.02 3.09 -9.47
C LYS A 247 -0.72 3.77 -8.31
N ALA A 248 -0.01 4.43 -7.40
CA ALA A 248 -0.63 5.15 -6.29
C ALA A 248 -1.55 6.29 -6.78
N PHE A 249 -1.12 7.07 -7.77
CA PHE A 249 -1.93 8.12 -8.39
C PHE A 249 -3.18 7.56 -9.09
N SER A 250 -3.06 6.44 -9.82
CA SER A 250 -4.17 5.82 -10.56
C SER A 250 -5.31 5.32 -9.66
N GLU A 251 -4.99 5.02 -8.40
CA GLU A 251 -5.96 4.66 -7.36
C GLU A 251 -6.52 5.91 -6.65
N GLY A 252 -6.16 7.12 -7.10
CA GLY A 252 -6.60 8.40 -6.56
C GLY A 252 -5.93 8.80 -5.25
N LEU A 253 -4.78 8.19 -4.94
CA LEU A 253 -4.08 8.37 -3.67
C LEU A 253 -3.20 9.63 -3.69
N LEU A 254 -2.58 9.93 -4.83
CA LEU A 254 -1.71 11.10 -4.98
C LEU A 254 -2.42 12.25 -5.71
N GLU A 255 -1.90 13.47 -5.56
CA GLU A 255 -2.39 14.66 -6.29
C GLU A 255 -1.38 15.15 -7.32
N ILE A 256 -1.91 15.81 -8.35
CA ILE A 256 -1.12 16.59 -9.31
C ILE A 256 -0.99 18.03 -8.86
N ASP A 257 0.16 18.65 -9.16
CA ASP A 257 0.37 20.08 -9.01
C ASP A 257 -0.45 20.90 -10.03
N PRO A 258 -0.50 22.24 -9.92
CA PRO A 258 -1.22 23.09 -10.87
C PRO A 258 -0.72 23.01 -12.33
N GLN A 259 0.46 22.43 -12.54
CA GLN A 259 1.04 22.18 -13.86
C GLN A 259 0.61 20.82 -14.43
N GLY A 260 -0.08 19.99 -13.64
CA GLY A 260 -0.66 18.71 -14.02
C GLY A 260 0.21 17.49 -13.68
N TYR A 261 1.12 17.58 -12.70
CA TYR A 261 2.10 16.53 -12.43
C TYR A 261 2.16 16.08 -10.96
N VAL A 262 2.28 14.77 -10.73
CA VAL A 262 2.61 14.23 -9.39
C VAL A 262 4.08 14.53 -9.10
N GLN A 263 4.33 15.17 -7.95
CA GLN A 263 5.67 15.55 -7.50
C GLN A 263 6.24 14.46 -6.56
N PRO A 264 7.24 13.66 -6.96
CA PRO A 264 7.71 12.51 -6.19
C PRO A 264 8.15 12.84 -4.76
N TYR A 265 8.84 13.96 -4.61
CA TYR A 265 9.45 14.40 -3.36
C TYR A 265 8.59 15.41 -2.59
N LYS A 266 7.33 15.62 -3.00
CA LYS A 266 6.39 16.42 -2.22
C LYS A 266 6.19 15.74 -0.87
N GLU A 267 6.53 16.44 0.21
CA GLU A 267 6.22 16.03 1.56
C GLU A 267 4.71 15.98 1.76
N LEU A 268 4.22 14.90 2.37
CA LEU A 268 2.82 14.72 2.65
C LEU A 268 2.43 15.54 3.88
N THR A 269 1.36 16.32 3.72
CA THR A 269 0.68 16.97 4.84
C THR A 269 -0.28 16.00 5.53
N ARG A 270 -0.75 16.37 6.74
CA ARG A 270 -1.83 15.62 7.41
C ARG A 270 -3.08 15.46 6.54
N ASP A 271 -3.41 16.46 5.73
CA ASP A 271 -4.55 16.42 4.81
C ASP A 271 -4.32 15.49 3.60
N ASP A 272 -3.08 15.40 3.11
CA ASP A 272 -2.72 14.44 2.06
C ASP A 272 -2.89 13.00 2.57
N VAL A 273 -2.45 12.73 3.80
CA VAL A 273 -2.60 11.42 4.47
C VAL A 273 -4.08 11.10 4.68
N TYR A 274 -4.88 12.04 5.20
CA TYR A 274 -6.34 11.93 5.32
C TYR A 274 -6.97 11.45 4.01
N ARG A 275 -6.60 12.11 2.90
CA ARG A 275 -7.17 11.87 1.58
C ARG A 275 -6.77 10.50 1.03
N ILE A 276 -5.52 10.09 1.21
CA ILE A 276 -5.00 8.76 0.84
C ILE A 276 -5.77 7.67 1.60
N VAL A 277 -5.91 7.83 2.91
CA VAL A 277 -6.64 6.92 3.79
C VAL A 277 -8.08 6.74 3.32
N LYS A 278 -8.81 7.85 3.21
CA LYS A 278 -10.21 7.84 2.77
C LYS A 278 -10.36 7.17 1.40
N ARG A 279 -9.39 7.39 0.50
CA ARG A 279 -9.37 6.77 -0.82
C ARG A 279 -9.13 5.26 -0.79
N LEU A 280 -8.33 4.74 0.14
CA LEU A 280 -8.10 3.29 0.25
C LEU A 280 -9.36 2.54 0.70
N GLU A 281 -10.21 3.19 1.50
CA GLU A 281 -11.47 2.61 1.97
C GLU A 281 -12.63 2.82 1.01
N GLU A 282 -12.66 4.01 0.40
CA GLU A 282 -13.61 4.42 -0.62
C GLU A 282 -12.84 4.60 -1.93
N PRO A 283 -12.36 3.49 -2.54
CA PRO A 283 -11.64 3.56 -3.79
C PRO A 283 -12.51 4.32 -4.78
N LEU A 284 -11.90 5.24 -5.54
CA LEU A 284 -12.64 6.00 -6.54
C LEU A 284 -13.51 5.03 -7.33
N THR A 285 -14.82 5.24 -7.29
CA THR A 285 -15.67 4.95 -8.43
C THR A 285 -15.36 6.03 -9.47
N VAL A 286 -14.11 6.06 -9.95
CA VAL A 286 -13.88 6.48 -11.33
C VAL A 286 -14.87 5.64 -12.12
N ALA A 287 -15.64 6.25 -13.03
CA ALA A 287 -16.45 5.47 -13.94
C ALA A 287 -15.49 4.49 -14.62
N ARG A 288 -15.45 3.24 -14.12
CA ARG A 288 -14.64 2.20 -14.71
C ARG A 288 -15.15 2.10 -16.14
N PRO A 289 -14.27 2.08 -17.15
CA PRO A 289 -14.71 1.85 -18.50
C PRO A 289 -15.65 0.64 -18.47
N GLN A 290 -16.86 0.78 -18.99
CA GLN A 290 -17.75 -0.36 -19.07
C GLN A 290 -17.00 -1.46 -19.82
N TYR A 291 -17.09 -2.70 -19.34
CA TYR A 291 -16.49 -3.81 -20.05
C TYR A 291 -17.04 -3.85 -21.48
N VAL A 292 -16.14 -3.62 -22.44
CA VAL A 292 -16.39 -3.81 -23.87
C VAL A 292 -15.45 -4.89 -24.33
N GLU A 293 -15.98 -5.97 -24.91
CA GLU A 293 -15.16 -7.09 -25.34
C GLU A 293 -14.19 -6.66 -26.48
N ARG A 294 -12.89 -6.72 -26.22
CA ARG A 294 -11.82 -6.47 -27.20
C ARG A 294 -11.16 -7.80 -27.58
N ARG A 295 -11.68 -8.46 -28.61
CA ARG A 295 -11.18 -9.79 -29.04
C ARG A 295 -9.86 -9.73 -29.79
N ASN A 296 -9.67 -8.72 -30.63
CA ASN A 296 -8.48 -8.57 -31.46
C ASN A 296 -7.66 -7.40 -30.93
N ILE A 297 -6.48 -7.68 -30.37
CA ILE A 297 -5.60 -6.67 -29.79
C ILE A 297 -4.27 -6.69 -30.56
N PRO A 298 -3.81 -5.55 -31.12
CA PRO A 298 -2.51 -5.48 -31.76
C PRO A 298 -1.41 -5.64 -30.69
N ILE A 299 -0.55 -6.65 -30.89
CA ILE A 299 0.68 -6.85 -30.12
C ILE A 299 1.84 -6.57 -31.05
N LEU A 300 2.58 -5.48 -30.82
CA LEU A 300 3.67 -5.04 -31.67
C LEU A 300 4.97 -5.71 -31.23
N MET A 301 5.74 -6.19 -32.20
CA MET A 301 6.99 -6.91 -31.97
C MET A 301 8.16 -6.05 -32.44
N TYR A 302 8.86 -5.47 -31.47
CA TYR A 302 10.14 -4.79 -31.61
C TYR A 302 11.28 -5.72 -31.22
N HIS A 303 12.48 -5.45 -31.74
CA HIS A 303 13.72 -6.11 -31.33
C HIS A 303 14.72 -4.99 -31.00
N GLU A 304 15.71 -4.70 -31.85
CA GLU A 304 16.72 -3.68 -31.57
C GLU A 304 16.26 -2.27 -31.99
N ILE A 305 16.53 -1.27 -31.13
CA ILE A 305 16.21 0.14 -31.39
C ILE A 305 17.49 0.96 -31.60
N ASN A 306 17.98 0.94 -32.84
CA ASN A 306 19.28 1.50 -33.19
C ASN A 306 19.43 1.73 -34.69
N THR A 307 20.59 2.27 -35.08
CA THR A 307 21.00 2.36 -36.47
C THR A 307 21.10 0.98 -37.08
N LEU A 308 20.47 0.77 -38.24
CA LEU A 308 20.57 -0.48 -38.99
C LEU A 308 22.03 -0.68 -39.44
N PRO A 309 22.70 -1.78 -39.06
CA PRO A 309 24.02 -2.07 -39.59
C PRO A 309 23.95 -2.33 -41.10
N LYS A 310 25.09 -2.18 -41.81
CA LYS A 310 25.16 -2.49 -43.24
C LYS A 310 24.74 -3.95 -43.49
N ASN A 311 23.74 -4.16 -44.34
CA ASN A 311 23.10 -5.46 -44.59
C ASN A 311 22.39 -6.08 -43.36
N GLY A 312 22.01 -5.25 -42.38
CA GLY A 312 21.27 -5.69 -41.20
C GLY A 312 19.85 -6.18 -41.52
N PRO A 313 19.28 -7.03 -40.66
CA PRO A 313 17.93 -7.55 -40.85
C PRO A 313 16.89 -6.45 -40.55
N THR A 314 16.28 -5.88 -41.58
CA THR A 314 15.30 -4.78 -41.43
C THR A 314 14.10 -5.14 -40.56
N GLY A 315 13.76 -6.42 -40.41
CA GLY A 315 12.67 -6.89 -39.54
C GLY A 315 13.03 -7.03 -38.06
N LEU A 316 14.27 -6.75 -37.65
CA LEU A 316 14.74 -6.80 -36.26
C LEU A 316 15.29 -5.45 -35.76
N TYR A 317 15.16 -4.39 -36.56
CA TYR A 317 15.67 -3.07 -36.22
C TYR A 317 14.59 -2.01 -36.42
N VAL A 318 14.57 -1.02 -35.53
CA VAL A 318 13.86 0.26 -35.72
C VAL A 318 14.83 1.37 -35.33
N SER A 319 14.90 2.47 -36.08
CA SER A 319 15.74 3.60 -35.66
C SER A 319 15.16 4.28 -34.43
N LYS A 320 16.02 4.89 -33.60
CA LYS A 320 15.60 5.68 -32.44
C LYS A 320 14.57 6.75 -32.81
N GLU A 321 14.81 7.45 -33.91
CA GLU A 321 13.89 8.47 -34.45
C GLU A 321 12.53 7.88 -34.85
N ASN A 322 12.52 6.78 -35.62
CA ASN A 322 11.26 6.14 -36.01
C ASN A 322 10.51 5.58 -34.81
N PHE A 323 11.21 5.05 -33.81
CA PHE A 323 10.58 4.59 -32.59
C PHE A 323 9.86 5.72 -31.86
N SER A 324 10.52 6.86 -31.62
CA SER A 324 9.88 8.04 -31.01
C SER A 324 8.68 8.54 -31.84
N LEU A 325 8.82 8.62 -33.17
CA LEU A 325 7.72 9.02 -34.06
C LEU A 325 6.53 8.03 -34.02
N GLN A 326 6.80 6.74 -33.86
CA GLN A 326 5.75 5.72 -33.71
C GLN A 326 5.00 5.88 -32.38
N LEU A 327 5.71 6.13 -31.27
CA LEU A 327 5.08 6.41 -29.98
C LEU A 327 4.22 7.68 -30.03
N ASP A 328 4.77 8.77 -30.60
CA ASP A 328 4.02 10.03 -30.78
C ASP A 328 2.77 9.83 -31.65
N ALA A 329 2.87 9.00 -32.69
CA ALA A 329 1.76 8.67 -33.56
C ALA A 329 0.68 7.84 -32.84
N LEU A 330 1.06 6.88 -31.99
CA LEU A 330 0.11 6.13 -31.17
C LEU A 330 -0.68 7.08 -30.27
N GLN A 331 0.01 7.95 -29.53
CA GLN A 331 -0.61 8.91 -28.63
C GLN A 331 -1.53 9.89 -29.37
N LYS A 332 -1.06 10.46 -30.48
CA LYS A 332 -1.84 11.40 -31.30
C LYS A 332 -3.10 10.78 -31.88
N ASN A 333 -3.10 9.47 -32.16
CA ASN A 333 -4.25 8.74 -32.70
C ASN A 333 -5.09 8.05 -31.60
N GLY A 334 -4.84 8.37 -30.32
CA GLY A 334 -5.64 7.89 -29.20
C GLY A 334 -5.49 6.40 -28.90
N TYR A 335 -4.34 5.79 -29.26
CA TYR A 335 -3.98 4.45 -28.81
C TYR A 335 -3.45 4.50 -27.39
N ASN A 336 -3.83 3.51 -26.59
CA ASN A 336 -3.39 3.38 -25.20
C ASN A 336 -2.54 2.12 -25.06
N THR A 337 -1.29 2.28 -24.62
CA THR A 337 -0.41 1.14 -24.38
C THR A 337 -0.89 0.35 -23.17
N VAL A 338 -0.92 -0.96 -23.29
CA VAL A 338 -1.28 -1.90 -22.21
C VAL A 338 -0.28 -3.06 -22.19
N THR A 339 -0.14 -3.73 -21.05
CA THR A 339 0.74 -4.90 -20.87
C THR A 339 0.08 -6.22 -21.28
N MET A 340 0.86 -7.30 -21.34
CA MET A 340 0.32 -8.64 -21.61
C MET A 340 -0.56 -9.15 -20.48
N GLU A 341 -0.24 -8.83 -19.22
CA GLU A 341 -1.05 -9.18 -18.06
C GLU A 341 -2.44 -8.54 -18.18
N GLN A 342 -2.54 -7.27 -18.55
CA GLN A 342 -3.83 -6.60 -18.69
C GLN A 342 -4.67 -7.20 -19.81
N VAL A 343 -4.04 -7.55 -20.94
CA VAL A 343 -4.70 -8.26 -22.03
C VAL A 343 -5.20 -9.64 -21.58
N TYR A 344 -4.40 -10.37 -20.81
CA TYR A 344 -4.81 -11.65 -20.24
C TYR A 344 -6.00 -11.49 -19.29
N GLN A 345 -5.94 -10.55 -18.35
CA GLN A 345 -7.02 -10.24 -17.41
C GLN A 345 -8.30 -9.80 -18.12
N HIS A 346 -8.19 -9.03 -19.20
CA HIS A 346 -9.32 -8.64 -20.03
C HIS A 346 -10.03 -9.85 -20.63
N TRP A 347 -9.27 -10.76 -21.24
CA TRP A 347 -9.85 -11.94 -21.89
C TRP A 347 -10.33 -12.99 -20.88
N LYS A 348 -9.66 -13.13 -19.75
CA LYS A 348 -9.92 -14.18 -18.76
C LYS A 348 -10.97 -13.77 -17.74
N ASN A 349 -10.86 -12.56 -17.20
CA ASN A 349 -11.60 -12.08 -16.03
C ASN A 349 -12.49 -10.86 -16.31
N GLN A 350 -12.66 -10.49 -17.59
CA GLN A 350 -13.49 -9.36 -18.01
C GLN A 350 -13.10 -8.02 -17.39
N VAL A 351 -11.80 -7.86 -17.09
CA VAL A 351 -11.25 -6.57 -16.69
C VAL A 351 -11.32 -5.61 -17.89
N PRO A 352 -11.92 -4.42 -17.79
CA PRO A 352 -11.97 -3.47 -18.89
C PRO A 352 -10.57 -3.04 -19.34
N LEU A 353 -10.40 -2.80 -20.65
CA LEU A 353 -9.22 -2.13 -21.21
C LEU A 353 -9.59 -0.71 -21.65
N PRO A 354 -8.61 0.21 -21.73
CA PRO A 354 -8.82 1.51 -22.36
C PRO A 354 -9.27 1.37 -23.82
N GLU A 355 -9.76 2.47 -24.41
CA GLU A 355 -10.02 2.50 -25.84
C GLU A 355 -8.74 2.31 -26.65
N ASN A 356 -8.86 1.70 -27.84
CA ASN A 356 -7.74 1.45 -28.75
C ASN A 356 -6.48 0.86 -28.05
N PRO A 357 -6.61 -0.26 -27.32
CA PRO A 357 -5.49 -0.84 -26.61
C PRO A 357 -4.45 -1.39 -27.61
N VAL A 358 -3.17 -1.16 -27.33
CA VAL A 358 -2.04 -1.70 -28.09
C VAL A 358 -0.96 -2.21 -27.13
N VAL A 359 -0.43 -3.40 -27.39
CA VAL A 359 0.69 -3.94 -26.58
C VAL A 359 1.99 -3.70 -27.33
N LEU A 360 3.00 -3.17 -26.64
CA LEU A 360 4.36 -3.03 -27.17
C LEU A 360 5.23 -4.13 -26.56
N THR A 361 5.74 -5.04 -27.39
CA THR A 361 6.65 -6.11 -26.96
C THR A 361 8.04 -5.94 -27.53
N PHE A 362 9.05 -6.24 -26.72
CA PHE A 362 10.46 -6.12 -27.08
C PHE A 362 11.16 -7.45 -26.80
N ASP A 363 11.77 -8.03 -27.82
CA ASP A 363 12.45 -9.32 -27.74
C ASP A 363 13.97 -9.14 -27.64
N ASP A 364 14.64 -10.14 -27.08
CA ASP A 364 16.10 -10.33 -27.02
C ASP A 364 16.87 -9.50 -25.99
N ALA A 365 16.22 -8.62 -25.23
CA ALA A 365 16.85 -7.90 -24.11
C ALA A 365 18.06 -7.01 -24.52
N TYR A 366 18.02 -6.36 -25.68
CA TYR A 366 19.09 -5.47 -26.10
C TYR A 366 19.26 -4.29 -25.14
N ILE A 367 20.49 -3.79 -24.98
CA ILE A 367 20.78 -2.66 -24.09
C ILE A 367 20.03 -1.37 -24.49
N SER A 368 19.61 -1.26 -25.76
CA SER A 368 18.74 -0.16 -26.25
C SER A 368 17.36 -0.16 -25.58
N HIS A 369 16.89 -1.32 -25.09
CA HIS A 369 15.63 -1.46 -24.36
C HIS A 369 15.66 -0.65 -23.07
N ARG A 370 16.72 -0.77 -22.27
CA ARG A 370 16.90 0.05 -21.06
C ARG A 370 17.25 1.49 -21.42
N ASN A 371 18.30 1.68 -22.22
CA ASN A 371 18.90 3.01 -22.43
C ASN A 371 18.07 3.96 -23.30
N PHE A 372 17.09 3.44 -24.04
CA PHE A 372 16.29 4.26 -24.93
C PHE A 372 14.81 3.90 -24.88
N ALA A 373 14.43 2.64 -25.13
CA ALA A 373 13.01 2.27 -25.27
C ALA A 373 12.21 2.57 -24.01
N THR A 374 12.70 2.08 -22.86
CA THR A 374 12.09 2.28 -21.54
C THR A 374 12.01 3.77 -21.23
N VAL A 375 13.08 4.53 -21.42
CA VAL A 375 13.10 5.99 -21.19
C VAL A 375 12.07 6.72 -22.05
N GLU A 376 11.95 6.38 -23.34
CA GLU A 376 11.00 7.02 -24.25
C GLU A 376 9.53 6.65 -23.98
N LEU A 377 9.29 5.42 -23.54
CA LEU A 377 7.97 4.97 -23.07
C LEU A 377 7.59 5.71 -21.79
N SER A 378 8.47 5.69 -20.80
CA SER A 378 8.30 6.38 -19.53
C SER A 378 7.95 7.85 -19.78
N LYS A 379 8.73 8.61 -20.56
CA LYS A 379 8.44 10.04 -20.88
C LYS A 379 7.02 10.36 -21.37
N ARG A 380 6.33 9.37 -21.94
CA ARG A 380 4.99 9.51 -22.52
C ARG A 380 3.88 8.89 -21.66
N GLY A 381 4.23 8.35 -20.50
CA GLY A 381 3.31 7.52 -19.73
C GLY A 381 2.85 6.33 -20.56
N MET A 382 3.78 5.62 -21.19
CA MET A 382 3.52 4.40 -21.94
C MET A 382 4.20 3.21 -21.28
N VAL A 383 3.67 2.03 -21.55
CA VAL A 383 4.13 0.76 -20.98
C VAL A 383 4.52 -0.20 -22.09
N GLY A 384 5.44 -1.11 -21.77
CA GLY A 384 5.88 -2.16 -22.67
C GLY A 384 6.18 -3.45 -21.92
N THR A 385 6.11 -4.56 -22.64
CA THR A 385 6.49 -5.89 -22.16
C THR A 385 7.84 -6.29 -22.78
N PHE A 386 8.85 -6.48 -21.93
CA PHE A 386 10.21 -6.82 -22.36
C PHE A 386 10.49 -8.29 -22.05
N TYR A 387 10.76 -9.07 -23.08
CA TYR A 387 11.10 -10.48 -22.96
C TYR A 387 12.62 -10.64 -22.86
N VAL A 388 13.09 -11.01 -21.68
CA VAL A 388 14.52 -11.00 -21.36
C VAL A 388 15.15 -12.39 -21.33
N ILE A 389 16.43 -12.46 -21.71
CA ILE A 389 17.24 -13.67 -21.74
C ILE A 389 18.14 -13.66 -20.50
N MET A 390 18.09 -14.71 -19.67
CA MET A 390 18.74 -14.72 -18.34
C MET A 390 20.07 -15.48 -18.27
N GLY A 391 20.59 -15.92 -19.41
CA GLY A 391 21.83 -16.68 -19.50
C GLY A 391 23.04 -15.79 -19.33
N GLU A 392 24.05 -16.28 -18.60
CA GLU A 392 25.27 -15.53 -18.28
C GLU A 392 25.99 -14.96 -19.51
N PHE A 393 25.93 -15.64 -20.65
CA PHE A 393 26.51 -15.13 -21.90
C PHE A 393 25.90 -13.79 -22.31
N TYR A 394 24.58 -13.63 -22.16
CA TYR A 394 23.86 -12.42 -22.50
C TYR A 394 24.03 -11.35 -21.42
N LEU A 395 23.84 -11.72 -20.14
CA LEU A 395 23.91 -10.77 -19.02
C LEU A 395 25.29 -10.10 -18.87
N ASN A 396 26.36 -10.75 -19.32
CA ASN A 396 27.72 -10.22 -19.27
C ASN A 396 28.18 -9.54 -20.58
N ASP A 397 27.33 -9.50 -21.61
CA ASP A 397 27.63 -8.85 -22.88
C ASP A 397 27.04 -7.42 -22.91
N PRO A 398 27.86 -6.37 -23.14
CA PRO A 398 27.40 -4.98 -23.13
C PRO A 398 26.38 -4.62 -24.21
N TRP A 399 26.11 -5.50 -25.18
CA TRP A 399 25.04 -5.34 -26.16
C TRP A 399 23.64 -5.64 -25.59
N TYR A 400 23.56 -6.29 -24.44
CA TYR A 400 22.32 -6.69 -23.78
C TYR A 400 22.20 -6.03 -22.40
N VAL A 401 20.98 -6.07 -21.86
CA VAL A 401 20.71 -5.65 -20.48
C VAL A 401 21.32 -6.65 -19.51
N ASN A 402 21.84 -6.15 -18.39
CA ASN A 402 22.22 -6.97 -17.24
C ASN A 402 21.08 -7.01 -16.20
N GLU A 403 21.29 -7.70 -15.08
CA GLU A 403 20.29 -7.81 -14.01
C GLU A 403 19.86 -6.46 -13.40
N GLN A 404 20.79 -5.51 -13.28
CA GLN A 404 20.50 -4.18 -12.76
C GLN A 404 19.62 -3.39 -13.75
N ASP A 405 19.91 -3.47 -15.04
CA ASP A 405 19.09 -2.88 -16.09
C ASP A 405 17.66 -3.45 -16.09
N ILE A 406 17.51 -4.77 -15.90
CA ILE A 406 16.20 -5.44 -15.82
C ILE A 406 15.39 -4.93 -14.60
N LYS A 407 16.04 -4.81 -13.44
CA LYS A 407 15.41 -4.22 -12.24
C LYS A 407 14.96 -2.79 -12.49
N GLU A 408 15.82 -1.96 -13.07
CA GLU A 408 15.47 -0.57 -13.40
C GLU A 408 14.28 -0.51 -14.36
N MET A 409 14.27 -1.31 -15.43
CA MET A 409 13.13 -1.36 -16.36
C MET A 409 11.81 -1.71 -15.66
N TYR A 410 11.85 -2.67 -14.73
CA TYR A 410 10.69 -3.05 -13.92
C TYR A 410 10.25 -1.92 -12.97
N GLU A 411 11.17 -1.28 -12.25
CA GLU A 411 10.91 -0.15 -11.35
C GLU A 411 10.34 1.08 -12.09
N LEU A 412 10.71 1.23 -13.37
CA LEU A 412 10.19 2.23 -14.31
C LEU A 412 8.78 1.91 -14.82
N GLY A 413 8.17 0.79 -14.38
CA GLY A 413 6.80 0.41 -14.68
C GLY A 413 6.63 -0.47 -15.90
N MET A 414 7.72 -1.00 -16.46
CA MET A 414 7.63 -1.94 -17.58
C MET A 414 7.29 -3.35 -17.09
N GLU A 415 6.58 -4.11 -17.92
CA GLU A 415 6.33 -5.52 -17.66
C GLU A 415 7.51 -6.36 -18.13
N ILE A 416 7.97 -7.30 -17.30
CA ILE A 416 9.07 -8.20 -17.64
C ILE A 416 8.51 -9.60 -17.90
N GLY A 417 8.88 -10.16 -19.05
CA GLY A 417 8.57 -11.52 -19.46
C GLY A 417 9.84 -12.33 -19.70
N SER A 418 9.69 -13.65 -19.81
CA SER A 418 10.81 -14.56 -20.06
C SER A 418 11.01 -14.83 -21.55
N HIS A 419 12.28 -14.88 -21.98
CA HIS A 419 12.70 -15.28 -23.31
C HIS A 419 13.67 -16.47 -23.29
N THR A 420 13.44 -17.42 -22.38
CA THR A 420 14.34 -18.56 -22.03
C THR A 420 15.62 -18.12 -21.31
N LEU A 421 16.43 -19.10 -20.89
CA LEU A 421 17.72 -18.84 -20.28
C LEU A 421 18.74 -18.49 -21.37
N ASN A 422 18.87 -19.28 -22.44
CA ASN A 422 19.93 -19.14 -23.44
C ASN A 422 19.43 -18.95 -24.89
N HIS A 423 18.22 -18.40 -25.06
CA HIS A 423 17.60 -18.11 -26.36
C HIS A 423 17.49 -19.34 -27.29
N ILE A 424 16.98 -20.45 -26.72
CA ILE A 424 16.96 -21.75 -27.41
C ILE A 424 15.75 -21.95 -28.35
N ASP A 425 15.97 -22.60 -29.49
CA ASP A 425 14.89 -23.03 -30.40
C ASP A 425 14.27 -24.33 -29.91
N SER A 426 13.01 -24.28 -29.48
CA SER A 426 12.28 -25.44 -28.95
C SER A 426 12.17 -26.63 -29.92
N ARG A 427 12.31 -26.42 -31.23
CA ARG A 427 12.28 -27.48 -32.24
C ARG A 427 13.56 -28.32 -32.27
N ASN A 428 14.66 -27.73 -31.82
CA ASN A 428 16.00 -28.32 -31.89
C ASN A 428 16.56 -28.69 -30.50
N THR A 429 15.80 -28.45 -29.43
CA THR A 429 16.19 -28.73 -28.05
C THR A 429 15.45 -29.96 -27.52
N ARG A 430 16.18 -30.82 -26.80
CA ARG A 430 15.59 -31.97 -26.09
C ARG A 430 14.66 -31.49 -24.96
N ASN A 431 13.52 -32.16 -24.80
CA ASN A 431 12.49 -31.83 -23.81
C ASN A 431 13.02 -31.56 -22.38
N ALA A 432 13.94 -32.38 -21.86
CA ALA A 432 14.51 -32.16 -20.53
C ALA A 432 15.28 -30.82 -20.44
N VAL A 433 16.05 -30.47 -21.48
CA VAL A 433 16.78 -29.19 -21.53
C VAL A 433 15.80 -28.03 -21.71
N LEU A 434 14.74 -28.21 -22.51
CA LEU A 434 13.70 -27.19 -22.70
C LEU A 434 12.99 -26.83 -21.38
N LEU A 435 12.70 -27.82 -20.54
CA LEU A 435 12.10 -27.61 -19.23
C LEU A 435 12.99 -26.74 -18.34
N GLU A 436 14.27 -27.11 -18.20
CA GLU A 436 15.23 -26.35 -17.38
C GLU A 436 15.41 -24.92 -17.91
N GLU A 437 15.52 -24.74 -19.23
CA GLU A 437 15.64 -23.42 -19.86
C GLU A 437 14.48 -22.49 -19.58
N TYR A 438 13.26 -23.02 -19.48
CA TYR A 438 12.06 -22.22 -19.21
C TYR A 438 11.93 -21.96 -17.70
N LYS A 439 12.17 -23.00 -16.90
CA LYS A 439 12.08 -22.95 -15.44
C LYS A 439 13.13 -22.02 -14.84
N GLU A 440 14.40 -22.19 -15.19
CA GLU A 440 15.49 -21.40 -14.62
C GLU A 440 15.39 -19.92 -15.01
N SER A 441 15.00 -19.63 -16.27
CA SER A 441 14.72 -18.26 -16.71
C SER A 441 13.64 -17.59 -15.85
N LYS A 442 12.54 -18.32 -15.57
CA LYS A 442 11.46 -17.87 -14.70
C LYS A 442 11.95 -17.62 -13.28
N GLU A 443 12.57 -18.63 -12.65
CA GLU A 443 12.98 -18.59 -11.25
C GLU A 443 14.03 -17.48 -11.00
N ARG A 444 14.96 -17.26 -11.93
CA ARG A 444 15.93 -16.17 -11.84
C ARG A 444 15.24 -14.80 -11.88
N LEU A 445 14.31 -14.60 -12.81
CA LEU A 445 13.54 -13.34 -12.90
C LEU A 445 12.66 -13.10 -11.66
N GLU A 446 11.99 -14.14 -11.16
CA GLU A 446 11.16 -14.05 -9.97
C GLU A 446 11.99 -13.72 -8.72
N THR A 447 13.17 -14.33 -8.61
CA THR A 447 14.13 -14.03 -7.55
C THR A 447 14.66 -12.59 -7.66
N LEU A 448 14.95 -12.14 -8.88
CA LEU A 448 15.49 -10.82 -9.14
C LEU A 448 14.50 -9.70 -8.80
N LEU A 449 13.22 -9.90 -9.13
CA LEU A 449 12.18 -8.87 -9.07
C LEU A 449 11.23 -9.01 -7.86
N GLY A 450 11.26 -10.13 -7.15
CA GLY A 450 10.36 -10.41 -6.02
C GLY A 450 8.89 -10.53 -6.43
N THR A 451 8.61 -10.88 -7.69
CA THR A 451 7.25 -11.00 -8.24
C THR A 451 7.14 -12.18 -9.20
N ASP A 452 5.94 -12.69 -9.43
CA ASP A 452 5.69 -13.81 -10.35
C ASP A 452 5.85 -13.39 -11.81
N ILE A 453 6.46 -14.26 -12.62
CA ILE A 453 6.66 -14.04 -14.07
C ILE A 453 5.64 -14.83 -14.88
N HIS A 454 4.76 -14.13 -15.59
CA HIS A 454 3.60 -14.75 -16.24
C HIS A 454 3.65 -14.81 -17.76
N HIS A 455 4.53 -14.07 -18.42
CA HIS A 455 4.50 -13.91 -19.87
C HIS A 455 5.79 -14.42 -20.51
N PHE A 456 5.63 -15.08 -21.65
CA PHE A 456 6.73 -15.74 -22.36
C PHE A 456 6.78 -15.34 -23.83
N CYS A 457 7.97 -15.23 -24.40
CA CYS A 457 8.18 -15.14 -25.84
C CYS A 457 8.99 -16.33 -26.31
N TYR A 458 8.52 -17.03 -27.35
CA TYR A 458 9.29 -18.12 -27.95
C TYR A 458 10.42 -17.58 -28.82
N PRO A 459 11.69 -17.93 -28.57
CA PRO A 459 12.78 -17.66 -29.52
C PRO A 459 12.38 -18.14 -30.93
N TYR A 460 12.61 -17.28 -31.93
CA TYR A 460 12.24 -17.51 -33.34
C TYR A 460 10.72 -17.70 -33.60
N GLY A 461 9.87 -17.52 -32.58
CA GLY A 461 8.44 -17.86 -32.61
C GLY A 461 8.15 -19.37 -32.65
N ALA A 462 9.16 -20.19 -32.37
CA ALA A 462 9.10 -21.64 -32.50
C ALA A 462 8.57 -22.31 -31.23
N SER A 463 7.55 -23.16 -31.36
CA SER A 463 6.98 -23.89 -30.24
C SER A 463 6.63 -25.33 -30.61
N THR A 464 7.16 -26.32 -29.91
CA THR A 464 6.69 -27.71 -29.96
C THR A 464 5.47 -27.92 -29.03
N GLN A 465 4.78 -29.05 -29.14
CA GLN A 465 3.69 -29.37 -28.21
C GLN A 465 4.20 -29.46 -26.75
N TYR A 466 5.39 -30.03 -26.57
CA TYR A 466 6.03 -30.12 -25.26
C TYR A 466 6.33 -28.73 -24.69
N ALA A 467 6.83 -27.79 -25.50
CA ALA A 467 7.05 -26.41 -25.07
C ALA A 467 5.80 -25.76 -24.46
N LEU A 468 4.62 -26.02 -25.04
CA LEU A 468 3.36 -25.48 -24.51
C LEU A 468 2.92 -26.16 -23.21
N GLN A 469 3.14 -27.47 -23.09
CA GLN A 469 2.89 -28.20 -21.84
C GLN A 469 3.78 -27.66 -20.71
N THR A 470 5.06 -27.47 -21.00
CA THR A 470 6.02 -26.88 -20.07
C THR A 470 5.59 -25.49 -19.59
N LEU A 471 5.18 -24.58 -20.49
CA LEU A 471 4.70 -23.26 -20.06
C LEU A 471 3.48 -23.35 -19.13
N ASN A 472 2.55 -24.27 -19.41
CA ASN A 472 1.38 -24.49 -18.57
C ASN A 472 1.74 -25.05 -17.19
N GLU A 473 2.62 -26.03 -17.13
CA GLU A 473 3.10 -26.65 -15.88
C GLU A 473 3.87 -25.65 -15.01
N LEU A 474 4.63 -24.74 -15.62
CA LEU A 474 5.35 -23.68 -14.94
C LEU A 474 4.47 -22.46 -14.60
N GLY A 475 3.17 -22.49 -14.91
CA GLY A 475 2.23 -21.43 -14.52
C GLY A 475 2.36 -20.11 -15.30
N TYR A 476 2.96 -20.12 -16.50
CA TYR A 476 2.87 -18.98 -17.41
C TYR A 476 1.40 -18.77 -17.83
N ARG A 477 0.99 -17.52 -18.06
CA ARG A 477 -0.37 -17.14 -18.46
C ARG A 477 -0.50 -16.97 -19.96
N THR A 478 0.52 -16.39 -20.61
CA THR A 478 0.50 -16.17 -22.06
C THR A 478 1.86 -16.42 -22.71
N ALA A 479 1.85 -16.75 -24.00
CA ALA A 479 3.05 -16.77 -24.82
C ALA A 479 2.80 -16.22 -26.24
N VAL A 480 3.76 -15.45 -26.73
CA VAL A 480 3.71 -14.80 -28.05
C VAL A 480 4.60 -15.49 -29.08
N LYS A 481 4.19 -15.42 -30.35
CA LYS A 481 4.89 -15.97 -31.52
C LYS A 481 5.25 -14.87 -32.52
N THR A 482 5.91 -15.27 -33.60
CA THR A 482 6.22 -14.42 -34.76
C THR A 482 5.16 -14.50 -35.86
N THR A 483 4.09 -15.28 -35.67
CA THR A 483 2.95 -15.35 -36.61
C THR A 483 2.33 -13.97 -36.75
N TYR A 484 2.22 -13.49 -38.00
CA TYR A 484 1.71 -12.15 -38.29
C TYR A 484 0.20 -12.05 -38.04
N GLY A 485 -0.21 -11.04 -37.26
CA GLY A 485 -1.61 -10.67 -37.08
C GLY A 485 -1.90 -10.09 -35.69
N LYS A 486 -3.12 -9.59 -35.51
CA LYS A 486 -3.62 -9.19 -34.18
C LYS A 486 -3.80 -10.43 -33.31
N ALA A 487 -3.50 -10.31 -32.03
CA ALA A 487 -3.69 -11.38 -31.07
C ALA A 487 -5.17 -11.54 -30.73
N ASN A 488 -5.59 -12.79 -30.53
CA ASN A 488 -6.96 -13.12 -30.19
C ASN A 488 -7.03 -14.29 -29.22
N LYS A 489 -7.89 -14.21 -28.20
CA LYS A 489 -8.07 -15.27 -27.19
C LYS A 489 -8.35 -16.66 -27.78
N ASN A 490 -9.01 -16.73 -28.94
CA ASN A 490 -9.33 -17.98 -29.64
C ASN A 490 -8.10 -18.69 -30.24
N GLN A 491 -6.94 -18.01 -30.34
CA GLN A 491 -5.67 -18.65 -30.71
C GLN A 491 -5.16 -19.57 -29.59
N GLY A 492 -5.68 -19.40 -28.37
CA GLY A 492 -5.11 -19.92 -27.13
C GLY A 492 -3.99 -19.01 -26.61
N TYR A 493 -3.91 -18.86 -25.29
CA TYR A 493 -3.02 -17.87 -24.68
C TYR A 493 -1.52 -18.12 -24.93
N TYR A 494 -1.11 -19.33 -25.30
CA TYR A 494 0.29 -19.66 -25.65
C TYR A 494 0.62 -19.60 -27.15
N ARG A 495 -0.24 -19.02 -27.98
CA ARG A 495 -0.03 -18.95 -29.44
C ARG A 495 -0.38 -17.57 -30.00
N LEU A 496 -0.22 -16.53 -29.20
CA LEU A 496 -0.66 -15.20 -29.58
C LEU A 496 0.19 -14.65 -30.74
N SER A 497 -0.49 -14.16 -31.77
CA SER A 497 0.15 -13.54 -32.94
C SER A 497 0.64 -12.13 -32.61
N ARG A 498 1.62 -11.65 -33.40
CA ARG A 498 2.19 -10.30 -33.26
C ARG A 498 2.32 -9.62 -34.61
N ILE A 499 2.43 -8.30 -34.58
CA ILE A 499 2.70 -7.45 -35.74
C ILE A 499 4.17 -7.05 -35.68
N ARG A 500 4.98 -7.59 -36.59
CA ARG A 500 6.39 -7.23 -36.72
C ARG A 500 6.52 -5.76 -37.12
N ILE A 501 7.40 -5.03 -36.44
CA ILE A 501 7.81 -3.68 -36.84
C ILE A 501 9.12 -3.77 -37.61
N PHE A 502 9.18 -3.09 -38.74
CA PHE A 502 10.32 -3.08 -39.65
C PHE A 502 10.99 -1.71 -39.63
N TYR A 503 12.30 -1.70 -39.88
CA TYR A 503 13.11 -0.50 -39.99
C TYR A 503 12.58 0.49 -41.03
N THR A 504 11.99 -0.05 -42.11
CA THR A 504 11.45 0.70 -43.24
C THR A 504 9.99 1.13 -43.06
N ASP A 505 9.37 0.86 -41.92
CA ASP A 505 7.99 1.25 -41.69
C ASP A 505 7.88 2.78 -41.64
N THR A 506 7.06 3.34 -42.54
CA THR A 506 6.58 4.73 -42.41
C THR A 506 5.52 4.78 -41.32
N ILE A 507 5.29 5.96 -40.72
CA ILE A 507 4.25 6.14 -39.70
C ILE A 507 2.85 5.75 -40.23
N ASN A 508 2.55 6.06 -41.49
CA ASN A 508 1.28 5.66 -42.10
C ASN A 508 1.16 4.13 -42.25
N ALA A 509 2.22 3.45 -42.73
CA ALA A 509 2.22 2.00 -42.85
C ALA A 509 2.13 1.32 -41.46
N PHE A 510 2.79 1.91 -40.46
CA PHE A 510 2.73 1.48 -39.07
C PHE A 510 1.29 1.52 -38.53
N LEU A 511 0.62 2.68 -38.63
CA LEU A 511 -0.76 2.88 -38.14
C LEU A 511 -1.79 2.02 -38.88
N ASN A 512 -1.64 1.80 -40.18
CA ASN A 512 -2.57 1.00 -40.98
C ASN A 512 -2.67 -0.47 -40.57
N ARG A 513 -1.72 -0.99 -39.77
CA ARG A 513 -1.73 -2.37 -39.26
C ARG A 513 -2.43 -2.51 -37.90
N LEU A 514 -2.66 -1.39 -37.20
CA LEU A 514 -3.28 -1.34 -35.87
C LEU A 514 -4.80 -1.52 -35.92
#